data_AF-Q4T1J2-F1
#
_entry.id   AF-Q4T1J2-F1
#
_cell.length_a   1.000
_cell.length_b   1.000
_cell.length_c   1.000
_cell.angle_alpha   90.00
_cell.angle_beta   90.00
_cell.angle_gamma   90.00
#
_symmetry.space_group_name_H-M   'P 1'
#
loop_
_entity.id
_entity.type
_entity.pdbx_description
1 polymer ?
#
loop_
_entity_poly.entity_id
_entity_poly.type
_entity_poly.pdbx_seq_one_letter_code
_entity_poly.pdbx_strand_id
1 'polypeptide(L)'
;GRGGKPFSTVGAAVEQRAPPARLREKTLTMATLNPQVKAVEYAVRGPIVSKAGDIERELQQGVKQPFGEVIKANIGDAHAMGQQPITFVRQV
;
A
#
# COMPACT_ATOMS: atom_id res chain seq x y z
N GLY A 1 68.06 26.85 -29.39
CA GLY A 1 67.43 25.55 -29.10
C GLY A 1 66.64 25.65 -27.82
N ARG A 2 65.33 25.37 -27.92
CA ARG A 2 64.34 24.93 -26.91
C ARG A 2 64.48 25.35 -25.42
N GLY A 3 63.41 25.96 -24.90
CA GLY A 3 62.78 25.54 -23.63
C GLY A 3 62.47 26.62 -22.61
N GLY A 4 61.22 27.08 -22.54
CA GLY A 4 60.69 27.98 -21.51
C GLY A 4 60.27 27.25 -20.21
N LYS A 5 60.15 28.03 -19.12
CA LYS A 5 59.54 27.67 -17.81
C LYS A 5 58.00 27.48 -17.95
N PRO A 6 57.21 27.00 -16.95
CA PRO A 6 57.49 26.83 -15.52
C PRO A 6 56.90 25.53 -14.86
N PHE A 7 57.12 25.43 -13.55
CA PHE A 7 56.60 24.46 -12.59
C PHE A 7 55.11 24.11 -12.76
N SER A 8 54.79 22.80 -12.68
CA SER A 8 53.42 22.28 -12.61
C SER A 8 53.15 21.70 -11.23
N THR A 9 52.20 22.33 -10.53
CA THR A 9 51.57 21.88 -9.28
C THR A 9 50.40 20.97 -9.63
N VAL A 10 50.34 19.76 -9.05
CA VAL A 10 49.05 19.16 -8.71
C VAL A 10 49.23 18.15 -7.57
N GLY A 11 48.76 18.54 -6.39
CA GLY A 11 48.48 17.61 -5.30
C GLY A 11 47.32 16.70 -5.73
N ALA A 12 47.51 15.39 -5.56
CA ALA A 12 46.44 14.43 -5.76
C ALA A 12 45.38 14.64 -4.67
N ALA A 13 44.25 15.25 -5.06
CA ALA A 13 43.08 15.34 -4.22
C ALA A 13 42.52 13.93 -3.98
N VAL A 14 42.39 13.56 -2.71
CA VAL A 14 41.73 12.32 -2.29
C VAL A 14 40.24 12.48 -2.57
N GLU A 15 39.74 11.77 -3.57
CA GLU A 15 38.31 11.65 -3.85
C GLU A 15 37.62 10.99 -2.65
N GLN A 16 36.87 11.79 -1.90
CA GLN A 16 36.06 11.32 -0.79
C GLN A 16 34.94 10.45 -1.35
N ARG A 17 35.14 9.13 -1.34
CA ARG A 17 34.08 8.16 -1.64
C ARG A 17 32.92 8.37 -0.68
N ALA A 18 31.73 8.61 -1.24
CA ALA A 18 30.49 8.68 -0.49
C ALA A 18 30.32 7.42 0.40
N PRO A 19 29.78 7.56 1.62
CA PRO A 19 29.60 6.43 2.52
C PRO A 19 28.72 5.37 1.86
N PRO A 20 28.95 4.07 2.15
CA PRO A 20 28.14 3.00 1.57
C PRO A 20 26.68 3.24 1.94
N ALA A 21 25.80 3.22 0.94
CA ALA A 21 24.37 3.31 1.14
C ALA A 21 23.98 2.24 2.16
N ARG A 22 23.49 2.67 3.34
CA ARG A 22 22.89 1.75 4.31
C ARG A 22 21.86 0.92 3.54
N LEU A 23 21.99 -0.41 3.60
CA LEU A 23 20.97 -1.33 3.11
C LEU A 23 19.65 -0.91 3.78
N ARG A 24 18.79 -0.22 3.03
CA ARG A 24 17.43 0.08 3.47
C ARG A 24 16.79 -1.26 3.81
N GLU A 25 16.35 -1.43 5.05
CA GLU A 25 15.45 -2.53 5.39
C GLU A 25 14.33 -2.53 4.36
N LYS A 26 14.10 -3.67 3.71
CA LYS A 26 13.07 -3.84 2.68
C LYS A 26 11.69 -3.96 3.34
N THR A 27 11.38 -3.03 4.23
CA THR A 27 10.14 -3.03 5.01
C THR A 27 9.38 -1.75 4.69
N LEU A 28 8.21 -1.92 4.10
CA LEU A 28 7.31 -0.81 3.84
C LEU A 28 6.72 -0.32 5.16
N THR A 29 6.79 0.98 5.41
CA THR A 29 6.22 1.63 6.60
C THR A 29 5.37 2.81 6.14
N MET A 30 4.46 3.31 6.98
CA MET A 30 3.69 4.52 6.65
C MET A 30 4.61 5.74 6.38
N ALA A 31 5.77 5.81 7.05
CA ALA A 31 6.77 6.85 6.81
C ALA A 31 7.41 6.74 5.42
N THR A 32 7.67 5.52 4.95
CA THR A 32 8.36 5.25 3.67
C THR A 32 7.41 5.12 2.46
N LEU A 33 6.09 5.09 2.69
CA LEU A 33 5.07 4.95 1.65
C LEU A 33 4.99 6.19 0.74
N ASN A 34 4.70 5.98 -0.55
CA ASN A 34 4.47 7.05 -1.52
C ASN A 34 3.36 8.01 -1.01
N PRO A 35 3.60 9.33 -0.92
CA PRO A 35 2.60 10.30 -0.50
C PRO A 35 1.28 10.24 -1.27
N GLN A 36 1.31 9.94 -2.57
CA GLN A 36 0.10 9.84 -3.40
C GLN A 36 -0.79 8.66 -2.98
N VAL A 37 -0.19 7.55 -2.54
CA VAL A 37 -0.93 6.39 -2.03
C VAL A 37 -1.45 6.66 -0.61
N LYS A 38 -0.81 7.52 0.18
CA LYS A 38 -1.35 7.95 1.48
C LYS A 38 -2.58 8.83 1.34
N ALA A 39 -2.64 9.64 0.27
CA ALA A 39 -3.72 10.59 0.03
C ALA A 39 -4.92 9.98 -0.71
N VAL A 40 -4.76 8.82 -1.36
CA VAL A 40 -5.86 8.21 -2.11
C VAL A 40 -6.90 7.61 -1.16
N GLU A 41 -8.16 7.96 -1.39
CA GLU A 41 -9.28 7.40 -0.66
C GLU A 41 -10.09 6.47 -1.56
N TYR A 42 -10.41 5.28 -1.05
CA TYR A 42 -11.26 4.31 -1.74
C TYR A 42 -12.59 4.15 -1.01
N ALA A 43 -13.54 5.01 -1.34
CA ALA A 43 -14.83 5.12 -0.64
C ALA A 43 -15.62 3.80 -0.62
N VAL A 44 -15.49 2.97 -1.65
CA VAL A 44 -16.20 1.67 -1.78
C VAL A 44 -15.82 0.68 -0.66
N ARG A 45 -14.64 0.84 -0.05
CA ARG A 45 -14.19 0.11 1.15
C ARG A 45 -13.68 1.07 2.23
N GLY A 46 -14.40 2.17 2.42
CA GLY A 46 -14.09 3.19 3.42
C GLY A 46 -14.57 2.86 4.84
N PRO A 47 -14.61 3.86 5.74
CA PRO A 47 -14.91 3.68 7.17
C PRO A 47 -16.26 3.02 7.46
N ILE A 48 -17.27 3.25 6.63
CA ILE A 48 -18.60 2.63 6.78
C ILE A 48 -18.50 1.10 6.64
N VAL A 49 -17.73 0.62 5.68
CA VAL A 49 -17.54 -0.82 5.44
C VAL A 49 -16.73 -1.45 6.58
N SER A 50 -15.72 -0.74 7.09
CA SER A 50 -14.98 -1.17 8.28
C SER A 50 -15.91 -1.30 9.50
N LYS A 51 -16.73 -0.28 9.78
CA LYS A 51 -17.67 -0.30 10.90
C LYS A 51 -18.73 -1.38 10.74
N ALA A 52 -19.22 -1.61 9.52
CA ALA A 52 -20.13 -2.71 9.21
C ALA A 52 -19.51 -4.08 9.58
N GLY A 53 -18.22 -4.27 9.28
CA GLY A 53 -17.49 -5.48 9.69
C GLY A 53 -17.27 -5.61 11.20
N ASP A 54 -17.14 -4.49 11.93
CA ASP A 54 -17.09 -4.50 13.40
C ASP A 54 -18.44 -4.95 13.97
N ILE A 55 -19.54 -4.39 13.45
CA ILE A 55 -20.91 -4.73 13.85
C ILE A 55 -21.22 -6.21 13.57
N GLU A 56 -20.78 -6.75 12.43
CA GLU A 56 -20.90 -8.20 12.14
C GLU A 56 -20.25 -9.06 13.22
N ARG A 57 -19.06 -8.66 13.72
CA ARG A 57 -18.37 -9.39 14.79
C ARG A 57 -19.07 -9.24 16.14
N GLU A 58 -19.59 -8.06 16.45
CA GLU A 58 -20.38 -7.81 17.65
C GLU A 58 -21.65 -8.68 17.67
N LEU A 59 -22.37 -8.76 16.54
CA LEU A 59 -23.54 -9.62 16.38
C LEU A 59 -23.19 -11.10 16.57
N GLN A 60 -22.06 -11.57 16.01
CA GLN A 60 -21.57 -12.94 16.21
C GLN A 60 -21.22 -13.25 17.68
N GLN A 61 -20.79 -12.24 18.44
CA GLN A 61 -20.53 -12.36 19.87
C GLN A 61 -21.80 -12.27 20.73
N GLY A 62 -22.98 -12.09 20.12
CA GLY A 62 -24.27 -12.02 20.81
C GLY A 62 -24.63 -10.63 21.36
N VAL A 63 -23.93 -9.57 20.93
CA VAL A 63 -24.29 -8.19 21.27
C VAL A 63 -25.65 -7.88 20.64
N LYS A 64 -26.60 -7.42 21.47
CA LYS A 64 -27.94 -7.06 20.99
C LYS A 64 -27.90 -5.72 20.26
N GLN A 65 -28.32 -5.74 19.01
CA GLN A 65 -28.56 -4.57 18.17
C GLN A 65 -30.05 -4.57 17.74
N PRO A 66 -30.60 -3.45 17.26
CA PRO A 66 -31.98 -3.40 16.75
C PRO A 66 -32.20 -4.17 15.43
N PHE A 67 -31.19 -4.88 14.94
CA PHE A 67 -31.19 -5.70 13.73
C PHE A 67 -30.37 -6.98 13.98
N GLY A 68 -30.64 -8.04 13.22
CA GLY A 68 -29.99 -9.35 13.39
C GLY A 68 -28.78 -9.60 12.49
N GLU A 69 -28.63 -8.81 11.42
CA GLU A 69 -27.57 -9.00 10.42
C GLU A 69 -27.19 -7.68 9.75
N VAL A 70 -26.07 -7.69 9.04
CA VAL A 70 -25.57 -6.59 8.21
C VAL A 70 -25.69 -7.00 6.75
N ILE A 71 -26.44 -6.21 5.95
CA ILE A 71 -26.56 -6.44 4.50
C ILE A 71 -25.61 -5.50 3.76
N LYS A 72 -24.67 -6.06 3.01
CA LYS A 72 -23.65 -5.31 2.25
C LYS A 72 -24.17 -4.90 0.88
N ALA A 73 -24.86 -3.76 0.82
CA ALA A 73 -25.36 -3.17 -0.43
C ALA A 73 -24.39 -2.16 -1.09
N ASN A 74 -23.16 -2.04 -0.59
CA ASN A 74 -22.18 -1.05 -1.03
C ASN A 74 -21.38 -1.48 -2.27
N ILE A 75 -21.37 -2.77 -2.61
CA ILE A 75 -20.67 -3.35 -3.77
C ILE A 75 -21.63 -4.28 -4.50
N GLY A 76 -21.60 -4.25 -5.83
CA GLY A 76 -22.37 -5.17 -6.68
C GLY A 76 -21.78 -6.59 -6.70
N ASP A 77 -21.76 -7.28 -5.55
CA ASP A 77 -21.41 -8.70 -5.44
C ASP A 77 -22.67 -9.56 -5.47
N ALA A 78 -23.13 -9.90 -6.67
CA ALA A 78 -24.36 -10.66 -6.84
C ALA A 78 -24.29 -12.06 -6.23
N HIS A 79 -23.11 -12.69 -6.21
CA HIS A 79 -22.94 -14.02 -5.61
C HIS A 79 -23.07 -13.96 -4.08
N ALA A 80 -22.50 -12.95 -3.44
CA ALA A 80 -22.69 -12.72 -2.00
C ALA A 80 -24.17 -12.49 -1.64
N MET A 81 -24.97 -11.98 -2.59
CA MET A 81 -26.41 -11.77 -2.46
C MET A 81 -27.26 -12.97 -2.91
N GLY A 82 -26.65 -14.14 -3.15
CA GLY A 82 -27.36 -15.39 -3.44
C GLY A 82 -27.56 -15.74 -4.91
N GLN A 83 -27.01 -14.96 -5.85
CA GLN A 83 -27.03 -15.32 -7.27
C GLN A 83 -26.29 -16.66 -7.47
N GLN A 84 -26.99 -17.64 -8.02
CA GLN A 84 -26.39 -18.92 -8.36
C GLN A 84 -25.41 -18.78 -9.52
N PRO A 85 -24.27 -19.49 -9.50
CA PRO A 85 -23.33 -19.42 -10.61
C PRO A 85 -23.91 -19.97 -11.91
N ILE A 86 -23.51 -19.39 -13.04
CA ILE A 86 -23.89 -19.89 -14.37
C ILE A 86 -23.09 -21.17 -14.66
N THR A 87 -23.79 -22.30 -14.80
CA THR A 87 -23.20 -23.63 -14.96
C THR A 87 -22.29 -23.73 -16.18
N PHE A 88 -22.74 -23.25 -17.34
CA PHE A 88 -22.00 -23.39 -18.60
C PHE A 88 -20.58 -22.80 -18.55
N VAL A 89 -20.40 -21.63 -17.92
CA VAL A 89 -19.09 -20.95 -17.84
C VAL A 89 -18.13 -21.66 -16.88
N ARG A 90 -18.63 -22.48 -15.94
CA ARG A 90 -17.81 -23.15 -14.91
C ARG A 90 -17.36 -24.57 -15.30
N GLN A 91 -17.79 -25.08 -16.44
CA GLN A 91 -17.55 -26.47 -16.86
C GLN A 91 -16.32 -26.66 -17.78
N VAL A 92 -15.55 -25.60 -18.06
CA VAL A 92 -14.33 -25.65 -18.90
C VAL A 92 -13.08 -26.01 -18.11
#